data_AF-A0A8J4RCA5-F1
#
_entry.id   AF-A0A8J4RCA5-F1
#
_cell.length_a   1.000
_cell.length_b   1.000
_cell.length_c   1.000
_cell.angle_alpha   90.00
_cell.angle_beta   90.00
_cell.angle_gamma   90.00
#
_symmetry.space_group_name_H-M   'P 1'
#
loop_
_entity.id
_entity.type
_entity.pdbx_description
1 polymer ?
#
loop_
_entity_poly.entity_id
_entity_poly.type
_entity_poly.pdbx_seq_one_letter_code
_entity_poly.pdbx_strand_id
1 'polypeptide(L)'
;MAERLKLFFWVFFVLLPNPAKSQLDELFLNGFKGVGVASNLRLNGAAQIQENGVLQLTNKTQRLLGHAFYSNPIQFKNSTDGKAFSFSTSFAFAMVPEFAKLGGHGLAFTISPTKEFPGALPSQYLGLVNNTDLGNFTNHIFAVEFDTVQDFQFKDINDNHVGIDINNLVSNKSAPAAYFDDTNSSIQVLNLKSGQVIQAWIEYDSQSNRLDVKLSPSSTKPRSTLLSFHVDLSLILQESMYVGFSSSTGLLSSSHYIMGWSFKMNGEAKSLSLDQLPSLPAESKRKNSTGVIVGVSVSAALVIILVSGLAFYLIRKIKKADVIEAWELDIEVVCGRRPIEHKALPEELMLVDWVWEKWRLGGIFEVVDSRLEGEFDELEAVVLLKLGLMCSNNEPKARPTMRQVVRYLDGELPLPEAVEAPQGGT
;
A
#
# COMPACT_ATOMS: atom_id res chain seq x y z
N MET A 1 47.38 13.92 -67.53
CA MET A 1 47.09 14.69 -66.30
C MET A 1 46.11 13.99 -65.34
N ALA A 2 45.39 12.94 -65.76
CA ALA A 2 44.38 12.25 -64.94
C ALA A 2 44.93 11.15 -64.00
N GLU A 3 46.15 10.65 -64.23
CA GLU A 3 46.73 9.56 -63.43
C GLU A 3 47.42 10.04 -62.13
N ARG A 4 47.82 11.32 -62.05
CA ARG A 4 48.43 11.89 -60.82
C ARG A 4 47.41 12.31 -59.76
N LEU A 5 46.13 12.42 -60.11
CA LEU A 5 45.07 12.84 -59.19
C LEU A 5 44.50 11.67 -58.35
N LYS A 6 44.63 10.43 -58.83
CA LYS A 6 44.18 9.22 -58.12
C LYS A 6 45.07 8.85 -56.93
N LEU A 7 46.37 9.17 -57.00
CA LEU A 7 47.30 8.91 -55.90
C LEU A 7 47.04 9.84 -54.69
N PHE A 8 46.56 11.07 -54.94
CA PHE A 8 46.23 12.03 -53.89
C PHE A 8 44.96 11.66 -53.11
N PHE A 9 44.03 10.93 -53.75
CA PHE A 9 42.79 10.50 -53.11
C PHE A 9 42.98 9.32 -52.15
N TRP A 10 44.00 8.48 -52.39
CA TRP A 10 44.35 7.37 -51.49
C TRP A 10 45.16 7.81 -50.26
N VAL A 11 46.00 8.84 -50.40
CA VAL A 11 46.76 9.40 -49.26
C VAL A 11 45.85 10.13 -48.27
N PHE A 12 44.71 10.66 -48.72
CA PHE A 12 43.75 11.35 -47.84
C PHE A 12 42.88 10.41 -46.98
N PHE A 13 42.77 9.13 -47.34
CA PHE A 13 42.08 8.12 -46.52
C PHE A 13 42.98 7.45 -45.48
N VAL A 14 44.30 7.60 -45.58
CA VAL A 14 45.29 7.05 -44.62
C VAL A 14 45.60 8.06 -43.49
N LEU A 15 45.14 9.31 -43.62
CA LEU A 15 45.34 10.39 -42.65
C LEU A 15 44.03 10.89 -42.02
N LEU A 16 42.97 10.07 -42.01
CA LEU A 16 41.93 10.28 -41.01
C LEU A 16 42.57 9.92 -39.67
N PRO A 17 42.78 10.87 -38.75
CA PRO A 17 43.12 10.49 -37.38
C PRO A 17 41.99 9.58 -36.94
N ASN A 18 42.29 8.31 -36.64
CA ASN A 18 41.42 7.53 -35.79
C ASN A 18 41.09 8.47 -34.63
N PRO A 19 39.81 8.81 -34.38
CA PRO A 19 39.48 9.54 -33.18
C PRO A 19 39.93 8.61 -32.05
N ALA A 20 41.10 8.89 -31.48
CA ALA A 20 41.55 8.22 -30.28
C ALA A 20 40.41 8.47 -29.29
N LYS A 21 39.63 7.42 -28.99
CA LYS A 21 38.68 7.48 -27.90
C LYS A 21 39.53 7.78 -26.68
N SER A 22 39.50 9.03 -26.21
CA SER A 22 40.17 9.40 -24.98
C SER A 22 39.54 8.54 -23.89
N GLN A 23 40.31 7.59 -23.38
CA GLN A 23 39.92 6.79 -22.23
C GLN A 23 39.68 7.74 -21.06
N LEU A 24 38.64 7.47 -20.26
CA LEU A 24 38.43 8.24 -19.05
C LEU A 24 39.50 7.84 -18.04
N ASP A 25 40.47 8.71 -17.83
CA ASP A 25 41.49 8.50 -16.80
C ASP A 25 40.92 8.81 -15.41
N GLU A 26 40.12 9.88 -15.29
CA GLU A 26 39.58 10.36 -14.03
C GLU A 26 38.22 11.05 -14.20
N LEU A 27 37.29 10.74 -13.29
CA LEU A 27 36.03 11.43 -13.08
C LEU A 27 36.07 12.13 -11.71
N PHE A 28 35.66 13.40 -11.67
CA PHE A 28 35.53 14.13 -10.42
C PHE A 28 34.31 15.07 -10.48
N LEU A 29 33.30 14.76 -9.68
CA LEU A 29 32.04 15.47 -9.55
C LEU A 29 31.86 15.91 -8.09
N ASN A 30 32.19 17.16 -7.80
CA ASN A 30 31.99 17.78 -6.47
C ASN A 30 30.59 18.39 -6.39
N GLY A 31 29.58 17.51 -6.39
CA GLY A 31 28.20 17.87 -6.71
C GLY A 31 27.88 17.71 -8.20
N PHE A 32 26.59 17.73 -8.52
CA PHE A 32 26.04 17.42 -9.84
C PHE A 32 25.44 18.63 -10.56
N LYS A 33 25.69 19.85 -10.06
CA LYS A 33 25.23 21.09 -10.68
C LYS A 33 26.14 21.49 -11.84
N GLY A 34 25.55 21.89 -12.97
CA GLY A 34 26.27 22.51 -14.08
C GLY A 34 25.93 21.91 -15.45
N VAL A 35 26.04 22.73 -16.49
CA VAL A 35 25.60 22.41 -17.87
C VAL A 35 26.36 21.21 -18.45
N GLY A 36 27.60 20.94 -18.00
CA GLY A 36 28.42 19.81 -18.47
C GLY A 36 28.31 18.52 -17.65
N VAL A 37 27.67 18.54 -16.46
CA VAL A 37 27.51 17.32 -15.64
C VAL A 37 26.35 16.47 -16.15
N ALA A 38 25.25 17.10 -16.55
CA ALA A 38 24.09 16.41 -17.10
C ALA A 38 24.41 15.66 -18.41
N SER A 39 25.33 16.15 -19.23
CA SER A 39 25.80 15.43 -20.43
C SER A 39 26.66 14.20 -20.11
N ASN A 40 27.33 14.22 -18.96
CA ASN A 40 28.21 13.13 -18.53
C ASN A 40 27.48 12.00 -17.81
N LEU A 41 26.20 12.18 -17.48
CA LEU A 41 25.39 11.19 -16.78
C LEU A 41 24.16 10.80 -17.59
N ARG A 42 23.85 9.51 -17.54
CA ARG A 42 22.57 8.95 -17.97
C ARG A 42 21.75 8.62 -16.72
N LEU A 43 20.64 9.32 -16.54
CA LEU A 43 19.69 9.09 -15.46
C LEU A 43 18.50 8.30 -15.98
N ASN A 44 18.10 7.23 -15.27
CA ASN A 44 16.94 6.42 -15.61
C ASN A 44 16.05 6.18 -14.39
N GLY A 45 14.78 5.85 -14.64
CA GLY A 45 13.78 5.66 -13.60
C GLY A 45 13.49 6.96 -12.85
N ALA A 46 13.52 6.90 -11.53
CA ALA A 46 13.27 8.02 -10.62
C ALA A 46 14.48 8.93 -10.39
N ALA A 47 15.64 8.59 -10.98
CA ALA A 47 16.87 9.32 -10.72
C ALA A 47 16.81 10.73 -11.33
N GLN A 48 17.15 11.73 -10.52
CA GLN A 48 17.16 13.14 -10.93
C GLN A 48 18.22 13.94 -10.18
N ILE A 49 18.70 15.02 -10.79
CA ILE A 49 19.57 15.99 -10.14
C ILE A 49 18.69 17.10 -9.56
N GLN A 50 18.81 17.32 -8.25
CA GLN A 50 18.08 18.37 -7.52
C GLN A 50 18.66 19.76 -7.85
N GLU A 51 17.87 20.82 -7.62
CA GLU A 51 18.28 22.22 -7.90
C GLU A 51 19.59 22.62 -7.18
N ASN A 52 19.80 22.07 -5.99
CA ASN A 52 21.01 22.29 -5.20
C ASN A 52 22.23 21.47 -5.68
N GLY A 53 22.06 20.60 -6.68
CA GLY A 53 23.13 19.78 -7.25
C GLY A 53 23.35 18.42 -6.58
N VAL A 54 22.47 17.95 -5.70
CA VAL A 54 22.50 16.56 -5.22
C VAL A 54 21.88 15.63 -6.26
N LEU A 55 22.49 14.48 -6.52
CA LEU A 55 21.89 13.41 -7.31
C LEU A 55 20.98 12.58 -6.40
N GLN A 56 19.68 12.60 -6.67
CA GLN A 56 18.70 11.74 -6.01
C GLN A 56 18.43 10.52 -6.89
N LEU A 57 18.74 9.31 -6.43
CA LEU A 57 18.45 8.07 -7.16
C LEU A 57 16.98 7.69 -7.01
N THR A 58 16.44 7.75 -5.79
CA THR A 58 15.03 7.48 -5.50
C THR A 58 14.48 8.47 -4.48
N ASN A 59 13.16 8.43 -4.28
CA ASN A 59 12.45 9.20 -3.26
C ASN A 59 11.55 8.28 -2.43
N LYS A 60 10.79 8.84 -1.48
CA LYS A 60 9.86 8.12 -0.58
C LYS A 60 8.57 7.63 -1.27
N THR A 61 8.63 7.30 -2.56
CA THR A 61 7.56 6.61 -3.30
C THR A 61 7.88 5.12 -3.31
N GLN A 62 6.87 4.30 -3.14
CA GLN A 62 7.02 2.84 -3.09
C GLN A 62 7.31 2.24 -4.47
N ARG A 63 8.15 1.20 -4.51
CA ARG A 63 8.45 0.39 -5.70
C ARG A 63 8.99 1.18 -6.91
N LEU A 64 9.90 2.12 -6.66
CA LEU A 64 10.64 2.84 -7.69
C LEU A 64 12.02 2.23 -7.93
N LEU A 65 12.52 2.44 -9.14
CA LEU A 65 13.90 2.19 -9.54
C LEU A 65 14.57 3.52 -9.85
N GLY A 66 15.86 3.63 -9.56
CA GLY A 66 16.67 4.80 -9.87
C GLY A 66 18.06 4.40 -10.29
N HIS A 67 18.48 4.87 -11.47
CA HIS A 67 19.81 4.59 -11.99
C HIS A 67 20.51 5.87 -12.44
N ALA A 68 21.79 5.98 -12.14
CA ALA A 68 22.62 7.06 -12.62
C ALA A 68 23.98 6.53 -13.05
N PHE A 69 24.25 6.56 -14.35
CA PHE A 69 25.48 6.02 -14.93
C PHE A 69 26.32 7.10 -15.59
N TYR A 70 27.64 6.95 -15.53
CA TYR A 70 28.51 7.71 -16.41
C TYR A 70 28.21 7.36 -17.87
N SER A 71 28.06 8.38 -18.72
CA SER A 71 27.50 8.24 -20.07
C SER A 71 28.35 7.38 -21.01
N ASN A 72 29.68 7.44 -20.87
CA ASN A 72 30.61 6.75 -21.76
C ASN A 72 31.15 5.48 -21.09
N PRO A 73 31.41 4.39 -21.86
CA PRO A 73 32.02 3.21 -21.29
C PRO A 73 33.49 3.47 -20.95
N ILE A 74 33.98 2.79 -19.92
CA ILE A 74 35.36 2.83 -19.46
C ILE A 74 36.00 1.48 -19.81
N GLN A 75 37.23 1.52 -20.30
CA GLN A 75 37.98 0.30 -20.57
C GLN A 75 38.51 -0.28 -19.26
N PHE A 76 38.05 -1.48 -18.91
CA PHE A 76 38.41 -2.19 -17.69
C PHE A 76 39.45 -3.28 -17.90
N LYS A 77 39.70 -3.71 -19.14
CA LYS A 77 40.71 -4.72 -19.44
C LYS A 77 41.71 -4.26 -20.48
N ASN A 78 42.93 -4.76 -20.34
CA ASN A 78 43.93 -4.71 -21.38
C ASN A 78 43.54 -5.68 -22.51
N SER A 79 43.34 -5.14 -23.72
CA SER A 79 42.92 -5.90 -24.89
C SER A 79 43.94 -6.97 -25.32
N THR A 80 45.19 -6.88 -24.86
CA THR A 80 46.27 -7.78 -25.27
C THR A 80 46.34 -9.03 -24.41
N ASP A 81 46.20 -8.91 -23.09
CA ASP A 81 46.35 -10.01 -22.13
C ASP A 81 45.05 -10.37 -21.39
N GLY A 82 43.97 -9.61 -21.62
CA GLY A 82 42.67 -9.83 -21.00
C GLY A 82 42.59 -9.50 -19.52
N LYS A 83 43.66 -8.94 -18.92
CA LYS A 83 43.71 -8.63 -17.49
C LYS A 83 42.93 -7.36 -17.17
N ALA A 84 42.21 -7.39 -16.05
CA ALA A 84 41.55 -6.21 -15.52
C ALA A 84 42.57 -5.19 -15.02
N PHE A 85 42.26 -3.90 -15.20
CA PHE A 85 43.00 -2.79 -14.63
C PHE A 85 42.60 -2.57 -13.16
N SER A 86 43.52 -1.98 -12.40
CA SER A 86 43.17 -1.46 -11.07
C SER A 86 42.25 -0.25 -11.21
N PHE A 87 41.36 -0.04 -10.24
CA PHE A 87 40.54 1.17 -10.18
C PHE A 87 40.28 1.58 -8.75
N SER A 88 39.91 2.83 -8.56
CA SER A 88 39.36 3.30 -7.30
C SER A 88 38.20 4.24 -7.53
N THR A 89 37.26 4.26 -6.59
CA THR A 89 36.16 5.21 -6.58
C THR A 89 35.87 5.66 -5.16
N SER A 90 35.49 6.92 -5.02
CA SER A 90 34.98 7.47 -3.78
C SER A 90 33.72 8.27 -4.05
N PHE A 91 32.71 8.09 -3.22
CA PHE A 91 31.47 8.86 -3.32
C PHE A 91 30.90 9.12 -1.95
N ALA A 92 30.23 10.26 -1.81
CA ALA A 92 29.49 10.59 -0.61
C ALA A 92 28.01 10.31 -0.87
N PHE A 93 27.35 9.59 0.02
CA PHE A 93 25.95 9.24 -0.08
C PHE A 93 25.20 9.42 1.23
N ALA A 94 23.88 9.51 1.16
CA ALA A 94 23.00 9.51 2.33
C ALA A 94 21.69 8.81 2.00
N MET A 95 21.12 8.12 2.98
CA MET A 95 19.83 7.45 2.87
C MET A 95 18.87 8.00 3.91
N VAL A 96 17.71 8.43 3.46
CA VAL A 96 16.68 9.09 4.28
C VAL A 96 15.37 8.31 4.16
N PRO A 97 15.09 7.38 5.08
CA PRO A 97 13.88 6.56 5.02
C PRO A 97 12.62 7.39 5.27
N GLU A 98 11.48 6.91 4.74
CA GLU A 98 10.16 7.45 5.07
C GLU A 98 9.82 7.22 6.54
N PHE A 99 10.18 6.04 7.06
CA PHE A 99 10.04 5.68 8.45
C PHE A 99 11.43 5.47 9.06
N ALA A 100 11.86 6.40 9.91
CA ALA A 100 13.23 6.50 10.45
C ALA A 100 13.85 5.18 10.96
N LYS A 101 13.03 4.25 11.48
CA LYS A 101 13.50 3.00 12.07
C LYS A 101 13.51 1.80 11.11
N LEU A 102 12.81 1.89 9.97
CA LEU A 102 12.55 0.71 9.12
C LEU A 102 13.45 0.61 7.89
N GLY A 103 14.11 1.70 7.46
CA GLY A 103 14.96 1.67 6.26
C GLY A 103 14.17 1.52 4.96
N GLY A 104 14.81 0.99 3.90
CA GLY A 104 14.11 0.51 2.70
C GLY A 104 14.51 1.16 1.37
N HIS A 105 15.28 0.52 0.48
CA HIS A 105 16.00 -0.76 0.66
C HIS A 105 17.50 -0.51 0.71
N GLY A 106 18.08 0.02 -0.36
CA GLY A 106 19.48 0.39 -0.38
C GLY A 106 19.90 1.02 -1.69
N LEU A 107 21.20 1.19 -1.84
CA LEU A 107 21.83 1.58 -3.10
C LEU A 107 23.06 0.71 -3.35
N ALA A 108 23.48 0.65 -4.60
CA ALA A 108 24.69 -0.04 -5.02
C ALA A 108 25.52 0.83 -5.96
N PHE A 109 26.82 0.87 -5.74
CA PHE A 109 27.76 1.20 -6.82
C PHE A 109 27.89 -0.02 -7.71
N THR A 110 27.79 0.14 -9.03
CA THR A 110 27.81 -1.00 -9.96
C THR A 110 28.67 -0.73 -11.19
N ILE A 111 29.30 -1.81 -11.67
CA ILE A 111 29.98 -1.90 -12.96
C ILE A 111 29.21 -2.93 -13.80
N SER A 112 28.73 -2.54 -14.97
CA SER A 112 27.89 -3.40 -15.81
C SER A 112 28.03 -3.10 -17.30
N PRO A 113 27.65 -4.05 -18.19
CA PRO A 113 27.78 -3.85 -19.64
C PRO A 113 26.81 -2.81 -20.21
N THR A 114 25.77 -2.44 -19.47
CA THR A 114 24.70 -1.52 -19.89
C THR A 114 24.51 -0.39 -18.86
N LYS A 115 23.79 0.67 -19.24
CA LYS A 115 23.40 1.76 -18.32
C LYS A 115 21.95 1.65 -17.85
N GLU A 116 21.26 0.63 -18.35
CA GLU A 116 19.84 0.39 -18.17
C GLU A 116 19.67 -1.11 -17.93
N PHE A 117 18.78 -1.47 -17.00
CA PHE A 117 18.46 -2.86 -16.66
C PHE A 117 16.98 -3.14 -16.94
N PRO A 118 16.62 -3.42 -18.22
CA PRO A 118 15.25 -3.75 -18.56
C PRO A 118 14.75 -4.94 -17.75
N GLY A 119 13.58 -4.79 -17.12
CA GLY A 119 12.98 -5.84 -16.31
C GLY A 119 13.57 -6.01 -14.92
N ALA A 120 14.57 -5.22 -14.50
CA ALA A 120 15.04 -5.23 -13.12
C ALA A 120 13.89 -4.93 -12.15
N LEU A 121 13.93 -5.56 -10.98
CA LEU A 121 12.87 -5.46 -9.98
C LEU A 121 13.23 -4.44 -8.90
N PRO A 122 12.21 -3.81 -8.26
CA PRO A 122 12.43 -2.92 -7.12
C PRO A 122 12.61 -3.73 -5.82
N SER A 123 12.60 -3.04 -4.67
CA SER A 123 12.70 -3.66 -3.34
C SER A 123 14.07 -4.31 -3.09
N GLN A 124 14.11 -5.59 -2.70
CA GLN A 124 15.35 -6.30 -2.38
C GLN A 124 16.31 -6.44 -3.56
N TYR A 125 15.82 -6.21 -4.79
CA TYR A 125 16.61 -6.40 -6.01
C TYR A 125 17.55 -5.22 -6.35
N LEU A 126 17.51 -4.14 -5.56
CA LEU A 126 18.29 -2.91 -5.71
C LEU A 126 18.23 -2.25 -7.10
N GLY A 127 17.28 -2.66 -7.95
CA GLY A 127 17.18 -2.24 -9.35
C GLY A 127 18.28 -2.80 -10.27
N LEU A 128 19.02 -3.83 -9.85
CA LEU A 128 20.13 -4.41 -10.63
C LEU A 128 19.69 -5.61 -11.49
N VAL A 129 18.86 -6.47 -10.92
CA VAL A 129 18.50 -7.77 -11.51
C VAL A 129 17.02 -8.08 -11.29
N ASN A 130 16.56 -9.18 -11.85
CA ASN A 130 15.23 -9.74 -11.62
C ASN A 130 15.35 -11.21 -11.17
N ASN A 131 14.22 -11.86 -10.90
CA ASN A 131 14.18 -13.23 -10.40
C ASN A 131 14.70 -14.29 -11.40
N THR A 132 14.71 -14.01 -12.71
CA THR A 132 15.22 -14.93 -13.74
C THR A 132 16.71 -14.74 -14.01
N ASP A 133 17.25 -13.55 -13.72
CA ASP A 133 18.63 -13.17 -14.00
C ASP A 133 19.57 -13.36 -12.81
N LEU A 134 19.04 -13.70 -11.63
CA LEU A 134 19.82 -13.96 -10.41
C LEU A 134 20.84 -15.09 -10.62
N GLY A 135 22.11 -14.78 -10.37
CA GLY A 135 23.22 -15.73 -10.52
C GLY A 135 23.63 -16.00 -11.96
N ASN A 136 23.05 -15.31 -12.94
CA ASN A 136 23.42 -15.51 -14.34
C ASN A 136 24.75 -14.81 -14.67
N PHE A 137 25.79 -15.61 -14.91
CA PHE A 137 27.13 -15.11 -15.22
C PHE A 137 27.23 -14.35 -16.54
N THR A 138 26.26 -14.49 -17.45
CA THR A 138 26.23 -13.70 -18.70
C THR A 138 25.84 -12.24 -18.47
N ASN A 139 25.43 -11.86 -17.26
CA ASN A 139 25.07 -10.48 -16.93
C ASN A 139 26.31 -9.60 -16.75
N HIS A 140 27.43 -10.18 -16.33
CA HIS A 140 28.69 -9.47 -16.03
C HIS A 140 28.50 -8.27 -15.10
N ILE A 141 27.63 -8.41 -14.08
CA ILE A 141 27.35 -7.37 -13.10
C ILE A 141 28.30 -7.56 -11.91
N PHE A 142 28.99 -6.48 -11.56
CA PHE A 142 29.67 -6.32 -10.30
C PHE A 142 29.00 -5.18 -9.52
N ALA A 143 28.80 -5.35 -8.22
CA ALA A 143 28.26 -4.30 -7.37
C ALA A 143 28.87 -4.32 -5.96
N VAL A 144 28.87 -3.15 -5.33
CA VAL A 144 29.03 -3.00 -3.89
C VAL A 144 27.75 -2.38 -3.36
N GLU A 145 27.00 -3.15 -2.61
CA GLU A 145 25.70 -2.77 -2.05
C GLU A 145 25.83 -2.15 -0.66
N PHE A 146 24.92 -1.24 -0.34
CA PHE A 146 24.73 -0.60 0.95
C PHE A 146 23.26 -0.82 1.33
N ASP A 147 23.00 -1.93 2.01
CA ASP A 147 21.65 -2.40 2.31
C ASP A 147 21.20 -1.99 3.72
N THR A 148 19.94 -1.56 3.82
CA THR A 148 19.28 -1.10 5.03
C THR A 148 18.09 -1.95 5.45
N VAL A 149 17.88 -3.08 4.78
CA VAL A 149 16.85 -4.09 5.02
C VAL A 149 17.53 -5.46 5.10
N GLN A 150 17.01 -6.35 5.94
CA GLN A 150 17.47 -7.74 5.99
C GLN A 150 16.52 -8.61 5.17
N ASP A 151 16.99 -9.13 4.04
CA ASP A 151 16.31 -10.13 3.24
C ASP A 151 16.88 -11.54 3.50
N PHE A 152 16.02 -12.43 4.00
CA PHE A 152 16.41 -13.81 4.29
C PHE A 152 16.63 -14.65 3.03
N GLN A 153 16.00 -14.30 1.90
CA GLN A 153 16.22 -14.97 0.61
C GLN A 153 17.65 -14.73 0.12
N PHE A 154 18.18 -13.52 0.35
CA PHE A 154 19.53 -13.13 -0.07
C PHE A 154 20.59 -13.35 1.02
N LYS A 155 20.19 -13.91 2.16
CA LYS A 155 21.05 -14.29 3.29
C LYS A 155 21.77 -13.10 3.91
N ASP A 156 21.07 -11.97 3.96
CA ASP A 156 21.59 -10.75 4.55
C ASP A 156 21.94 -10.97 6.01
N ILE A 157 23.12 -10.49 6.38
CA ILE A 157 23.67 -10.67 7.73
C ILE A 157 22.95 -9.83 8.78
N ASN A 158 22.36 -8.69 8.38
CA ASN A 158 21.51 -7.80 9.18
C ASN A 158 20.88 -6.72 8.26
N ASP A 159 20.12 -5.79 8.84
CA ASP A 159 19.42 -4.70 8.16
C ASP A 159 20.25 -3.40 8.02
N ASN A 160 21.58 -3.52 8.05
CA ASN A 160 22.54 -2.41 7.98
C ASN A 160 23.93 -2.93 7.62
N HIS A 161 24.12 -3.32 6.36
CA HIS A 161 25.36 -3.96 5.92
C HIS A 161 25.87 -3.42 4.58
N VAL A 162 27.14 -3.75 4.31
CA VAL A 162 27.77 -3.56 3.00
C VAL A 162 28.09 -4.93 2.44
N GLY A 163 27.79 -5.14 1.16
CA GLY A 163 27.99 -6.39 0.44
C GLY A 163 28.82 -6.18 -0.83
N ILE A 164 29.56 -7.21 -1.24
CA ILE A 164 30.23 -7.31 -2.53
C ILE A 164 29.53 -8.38 -3.35
N ASP A 165 28.99 -7.99 -4.50
CA ASP A 165 28.05 -8.77 -5.28
C ASP A 165 28.59 -9.03 -6.68
N ILE A 166 28.50 -10.29 -7.11
CA ILE A 166 28.89 -10.71 -8.45
C ILE A 166 27.75 -11.51 -9.07
N ASN A 167 27.07 -10.90 -10.05
CA ASN A 167 25.93 -11.45 -10.78
C ASN A 167 24.75 -11.93 -9.92
N ASN A 168 24.76 -11.67 -8.63
CA ASN A 168 23.80 -12.18 -7.64
C ASN A 168 23.68 -11.18 -6.49
N LEU A 169 22.61 -11.27 -5.71
CA LEU A 169 22.36 -10.45 -4.52
C LEU A 169 22.68 -11.17 -3.21
N VAL A 170 22.98 -12.47 -3.28
CA VAL A 170 23.68 -13.12 -2.16
C VAL A 170 25.13 -12.66 -2.21
N SER A 171 25.51 -11.73 -1.34
CA SER A 171 26.85 -11.13 -1.39
C SER A 171 27.95 -12.19 -1.23
N ASN A 172 28.98 -12.10 -2.07
CA ASN A 172 30.18 -12.94 -1.98
C ASN A 172 30.95 -12.69 -0.68
N LYS A 173 30.89 -11.44 -0.19
CA LYS A 173 31.39 -11.06 1.13
C LYS A 173 30.61 -9.86 1.64
N SER A 174 30.21 -9.88 2.91
CA SER A 174 29.49 -8.79 3.55
C SER A 174 30.00 -8.52 4.97
N ALA A 175 29.77 -7.32 5.47
CA ALA A 175 30.07 -6.90 6.84
C ALA A 175 29.03 -5.89 7.33
N PRO A 176 28.71 -5.88 8.65
CA PRO A 176 27.88 -4.83 9.22
C PRO A 176 28.49 -3.46 8.92
N ALA A 177 27.66 -2.46 8.58
CA ALA A 177 28.17 -1.15 8.24
C ALA A 177 28.85 -0.51 9.45
N ALA A 178 30.13 -0.18 9.27
CA ALA A 178 30.99 0.35 10.31
C ALA A 178 32.22 1.04 9.69
N TYR A 179 32.98 1.75 10.52
CA TYR A 179 34.24 2.37 10.10
C TYR A 179 35.31 2.25 11.18
N PHE A 180 36.57 2.44 10.80
CA PHE A 180 37.67 2.59 11.74
C PHE A 180 37.95 4.07 11.96
N ASP A 181 38.05 4.47 13.23
CA ASP A 181 38.45 5.84 13.58
C ASP A 181 39.90 6.15 13.13
N ASP A 182 40.29 7.43 13.20
CA ASP A 182 41.62 7.90 12.76
C ASP A 182 42.77 7.21 13.52
N THR A 183 42.51 6.73 14.73
CA THR A 183 43.50 6.00 15.55
C THR A 183 43.61 4.52 15.17
N ASN A 184 42.65 4.01 14.38
CA ASN A 184 42.45 2.61 14.03
C ASN A 184 42.36 1.67 15.24
N SER A 185 41.99 2.19 16.40
CA SER A 185 41.97 1.43 17.66
C SER A 185 40.68 0.64 17.83
N SER A 186 39.58 1.09 17.22
CA SER A 186 38.26 0.50 17.40
C SER A 186 37.38 0.64 16.17
N ILE A 187 36.52 -0.37 15.95
CA ILE A 187 35.46 -0.33 14.95
C ILE A 187 34.25 0.42 15.51
N GLN A 188 33.75 1.38 14.75
CA GLN A 188 32.61 2.23 15.12
C GLN A 188 31.41 1.86 14.24
N VAL A 189 30.29 1.50 14.86
CA VAL A 189 29.06 1.13 14.15
C VAL A 189 28.54 2.35 13.39
N LEU A 190 28.20 2.15 12.11
CA LEU A 190 27.69 3.19 11.25
C LEU A 190 26.27 2.85 10.82
N ASN A 191 25.33 3.75 11.07
CA ASN A 191 23.94 3.57 10.63
C ASN A 191 23.74 4.19 9.24
N LEU A 192 23.61 3.33 8.22
CA LEU A 192 23.41 3.70 6.83
C LEU A 192 22.12 4.50 6.59
N LYS A 193 21.08 4.26 7.40
CA LYS A 193 19.76 4.91 7.33
C LYS A 193 19.61 6.10 8.28
N SER A 194 20.71 6.68 8.75
CA SER A 194 20.72 7.80 9.70
C SER A 194 20.38 9.17 9.07
N GLY A 195 20.43 9.28 7.74
CA GLY A 195 20.37 10.57 7.04
C GLY A 195 21.65 11.41 7.15
N GLN A 196 22.69 10.93 7.83
CA GLN A 196 24.02 11.54 7.78
C GLN A 196 24.71 11.23 6.46
N VAL A 197 25.56 12.15 6.03
CA VAL A 197 26.42 11.94 4.86
C VAL A 197 27.54 10.97 5.23
N ILE A 198 27.66 9.90 4.46
CA ILE A 198 28.68 8.87 4.59
C ILE A 198 29.50 8.87 3.31
N GLN A 199 30.82 8.81 3.44
CA GLN A 199 31.72 8.61 2.31
C GLN A 199 32.15 7.16 2.22
N ALA A 200 32.07 6.60 1.02
CA ALA A 200 32.59 5.27 0.68
C ALA A 200 33.85 5.40 -0.17
N TRP A 201 34.74 4.41 -0.04
CA TRP A 201 35.84 4.15 -0.95
C TRP A 201 35.81 2.68 -1.37
N ILE A 202 35.91 2.42 -2.67
CA ILE A 202 36.01 1.09 -3.25
C ILE A 202 37.28 1.06 -4.11
N GLU A 203 38.17 0.14 -3.82
CA GLU A 203 39.51 0.08 -4.44
C GLU A 203 39.80 -1.35 -4.89
N TYR A 204 40.07 -1.52 -6.18
CA TYR A 204 40.48 -2.80 -6.74
C TYR A 204 41.95 -2.73 -7.16
N ASP A 205 42.77 -3.61 -6.58
CA ASP A 205 44.14 -3.85 -7.01
C ASP A 205 44.23 -5.13 -7.84
N SER A 206 44.46 -4.96 -9.14
CA SER A 206 44.62 -6.06 -10.10
C SER A 206 45.91 -6.87 -9.92
N GLN A 207 46.94 -6.34 -9.25
CA GLN A 207 48.18 -7.09 -9.02
C GLN A 207 48.01 -8.16 -7.94
N SER A 208 47.24 -7.84 -6.90
CA SER A 208 46.93 -8.75 -5.80
C SER A 208 45.54 -9.37 -5.88
N ASN A 209 44.77 -9.05 -6.94
CA ASN A 209 43.37 -9.45 -7.12
C ASN A 209 42.57 -9.18 -5.84
N ARG A 210 42.64 -7.96 -5.31
CA ARG A 210 42.04 -7.59 -4.03
C ARG A 210 41.14 -6.38 -4.19
N LEU A 211 39.91 -6.52 -3.72
CA LEU A 211 38.92 -5.45 -3.62
C LEU A 211 38.77 -5.05 -2.15
N ASP A 212 38.94 -3.76 -1.86
CA ASP A 212 38.82 -3.17 -0.54
C ASP A 212 37.68 -2.14 -0.51
N VAL A 213 36.83 -2.19 0.53
CA VAL A 213 35.75 -1.23 0.77
C VAL A 213 35.92 -0.57 2.13
N LYS A 214 35.79 0.75 2.17
CA LYS A 214 35.92 1.59 3.36
C LYS A 214 34.73 2.54 3.47
N LEU A 215 34.36 2.88 4.70
CA LEU A 215 33.34 3.88 5.01
C LEU A 215 33.85 4.89 6.03
N SER A 216 33.33 6.10 6.03
CA SER A 216 33.55 7.10 7.09
C SER A 216 32.44 8.14 7.07
N PRO A 217 31.99 8.66 8.23
CA PRO A 217 31.17 9.87 8.30
C PRO A 217 31.99 11.16 8.13
N SER A 218 33.30 11.07 7.90
CA SER A 218 34.21 12.21 7.70
C SER A 218 34.87 12.20 6.32
N SER A 219 35.44 13.34 5.91
CA SER A 219 36.24 13.48 4.68
C SER A 219 37.56 12.70 4.70
N THR A 220 37.96 12.14 5.85
CA THR A 220 39.21 11.40 6.01
C THR A 220 38.98 9.93 5.71
N LYS A 221 39.72 9.41 4.72
CA LYS A 221 39.72 7.99 4.37
C LYS A 221 40.38 7.16 5.48
N PRO A 222 39.69 6.15 6.04
CA PRO A 222 40.28 5.27 7.04
C PRO A 222 41.50 4.49 6.51
N ARG A 223 42.46 4.19 7.39
CA ARG A 223 43.60 3.33 7.02
C ARG A 223 43.16 1.87 6.90
N SER A 224 42.44 1.39 7.90
CA SER A 224 41.88 0.03 7.92
C SER A 224 40.67 -0.11 7.00
N THR A 225 40.53 -1.30 6.43
CA THR A 225 39.45 -1.64 5.49
C THR A 225 38.28 -2.29 6.22
N LEU A 226 37.04 -1.90 5.89
CA LEU A 226 35.83 -2.56 6.42
C LEU A 226 35.68 -3.97 5.83
N LEU A 227 35.80 -4.07 4.52
CA LEU A 227 35.63 -5.30 3.73
C LEU A 227 36.78 -5.48 2.75
N SER A 228 37.47 -6.62 2.81
CA SER A 228 38.52 -6.98 1.85
C SER A 228 38.19 -8.32 1.21
N PHE A 229 38.14 -8.42 -0.11
CA PHE A 229 37.76 -9.62 -0.84
C PHE A 229 38.75 -9.91 -1.96
N HIS A 230 39.35 -11.11 -1.94
CA HIS A 230 40.24 -11.53 -3.01
C HIS A 230 39.44 -12.13 -4.17
N VAL A 231 39.50 -11.46 -5.33
CA VAL A 231 38.77 -11.82 -6.53
C VAL A 231 39.52 -11.32 -7.76
N ASP A 232 39.63 -12.16 -8.79
CA ASP A 232 40.09 -11.73 -10.11
C ASP A 232 38.91 -11.18 -10.91
N LEU A 233 38.76 -9.85 -10.91
CA LEU A 233 37.69 -9.18 -11.66
C LEU A 233 37.82 -9.36 -13.17
N SER A 234 38.97 -9.84 -13.68
CA SER A 234 39.13 -10.19 -15.11
C SER A 234 38.19 -11.33 -15.53
N LEU A 235 37.67 -12.13 -14.59
CA LEU A 235 36.70 -13.18 -14.91
C LEU A 235 35.26 -12.66 -15.03
N ILE A 236 34.98 -11.47 -14.49
CA ILE A 236 33.65 -10.86 -14.43
C ILE A 236 33.53 -9.74 -15.46
N LEU A 237 34.51 -8.84 -15.50
CA LEU A 237 34.45 -7.63 -16.30
C LEU A 237 34.70 -7.91 -17.79
N GLN A 238 33.97 -7.21 -18.64
CA GLN A 238 34.23 -7.13 -20.07
C GLN A 238 35.27 -6.04 -20.36
N GLU A 239 35.73 -5.95 -21.61
CA GLU A 239 36.77 -5.00 -22.00
C GLU A 239 36.37 -3.54 -21.74
N SER A 240 35.12 -3.18 -22.06
CA SER A 240 34.56 -1.86 -21.82
C SER A 240 33.20 -1.96 -21.15
N MET A 241 33.00 -1.22 -20.05
CA MET A 241 31.79 -1.29 -19.22
C MET A 241 31.40 0.08 -18.68
N TYR A 242 30.20 0.19 -18.13
CA TYR A 242 29.70 1.41 -17.52
C TYR A 242 29.80 1.34 -16.00
N VAL A 243 30.05 2.48 -15.38
CA VAL A 243 30.03 2.66 -13.93
C VAL A 243 28.90 3.58 -13.53
N GLY A 244 28.27 3.30 -12.39
CA GLY A 244 27.16 4.10 -11.93
C GLY A 244 26.60 3.61 -10.60
N PHE A 245 25.40 4.08 -10.33
CA PHE A 245 24.65 3.75 -9.13
C PHE A 245 23.29 3.20 -9.51
N SER A 246 22.86 2.19 -8.75
CA SER A 246 21.52 1.64 -8.79
C SER A 246 20.90 1.75 -7.41
N SER A 247 19.61 2.03 -7.35
CA SER A 247 18.85 1.99 -6.10
C SER A 247 17.40 1.68 -6.40
N SER A 248 16.70 1.14 -5.41
CA SER A 248 15.28 0.94 -5.50
C SER A 248 14.58 1.12 -4.16
N THR A 249 13.27 1.28 -4.21
CA THR A 249 12.41 1.31 -3.02
C THR A 249 11.47 0.12 -3.03
N GLY A 250 10.99 -0.28 -1.86
CA GLY A 250 9.92 -1.26 -1.74
C GLY A 250 8.72 -0.68 -1.01
N LEU A 251 8.05 -1.48 -0.19
CA LEU A 251 7.01 -0.99 0.72
C LEU A 251 7.59 -0.07 1.81
N LEU A 252 8.80 -0.41 2.26
CA LEU A 252 9.66 0.48 3.02
C LEU A 252 10.44 1.33 2.00
N SER A 253 10.12 2.62 1.95
CA SER A 253 10.67 3.55 0.97
C SER A 253 11.68 4.49 1.60
N SER A 254 12.71 4.85 0.84
CA SER A 254 13.79 5.74 1.26
C SER A 254 14.23 6.59 0.07
N SER A 255 14.63 7.82 0.37
CA SER A 255 15.37 8.63 -0.58
C SER A 255 16.85 8.26 -0.51
N HIS A 256 17.45 7.96 -1.65
CA HIS A 256 18.89 7.67 -1.77
C HIS A 256 19.57 8.79 -2.53
N TYR A 257 20.58 9.40 -1.93
CA TYR A 257 21.27 10.57 -2.46
C TYR A 257 22.77 10.27 -2.66
N ILE A 258 23.33 10.78 -3.75
CA ILE A 258 24.76 10.89 -3.99
C ILE A 258 25.10 12.38 -4.04
N MET A 259 26.01 12.82 -3.18
CA MET A 259 26.36 14.25 -3.06
C MET A 259 27.59 14.60 -3.86
N GLY A 260 28.50 13.65 -4.07
CA GLY A 260 29.67 13.80 -4.94
C GLY A 260 30.26 12.44 -5.30
N TRP A 261 31.02 12.40 -6.38
CA TRP A 261 31.57 11.16 -6.92
C TRP A 261 32.92 11.39 -7.61
N SER A 262 33.90 10.56 -7.28
CA SER A 262 35.18 10.45 -7.97
C SER A 262 35.44 9.01 -8.38
N PHE A 263 36.04 8.82 -9.56
CA PHE A 263 36.43 7.52 -10.09
C PHE A 263 37.75 7.68 -10.83
N LYS A 264 38.67 6.72 -10.70
CA LYS A 264 39.96 6.73 -11.37
C LYS A 264 40.42 5.34 -11.77
N MET A 265 40.92 5.22 -13.00
CA MET A 265 41.60 4.01 -13.47
C MET A 265 43.08 4.09 -13.09
N ASN A 266 43.66 2.96 -12.65
CA ASN A 266 45.11 2.81 -12.38
C ASN A 266 45.69 3.89 -11.45
N GLY A 267 44.95 4.27 -10.40
CA GLY A 267 45.40 5.24 -9.41
C GLY A 267 44.36 5.46 -8.32
N GLU A 268 44.65 6.39 -7.42
CA GLU A 268 43.75 6.78 -6.35
C GLU A 268 42.80 7.90 -6.79
N ALA A 269 41.50 7.69 -6.59
CA ALA A 269 40.44 8.64 -6.86
C ALA A 269 40.59 9.86 -5.95
N LYS A 270 40.32 11.03 -6.52
CA LYS A 270 40.46 12.29 -5.80
C LYS A 270 39.50 12.33 -4.61
N SER A 271 40.03 12.73 -3.46
CA SER A 271 39.22 12.82 -2.23
C SER A 271 38.12 13.88 -2.35
N LEU A 272 36.96 13.58 -1.77
CA LEU A 272 35.85 14.50 -1.60
C LEU A 272 35.94 15.16 -0.21
N SER A 273 35.64 16.45 -0.14
CA SER A 273 35.49 17.16 1.13
C SER A 273 34.01 17.34 1.42
N LEU A 274 33.50 16.69 2.46
CA LEU A 274 32.07 16.68 2.78
C LEU A 274 31.49 18.08 3.01
N ASP A 275 32.29 19.01 3.54
CA ASP A 275 31.87 20.41 3.78
C ASP A 275 31.66 21.22 2.49
N GLN A 276 32.21 20.75 1.37
CA GLN A 276 32.10 21.41 0.06
C GLN A 276 30.99 20.79 -0.80
N LEU A 277 30.35 19.71 -0.34
CA LEU A 277 29.31 19.02 -1.08
C LEU A 277 27.94 19.68 -0.87
N PRO A 278 27.04 19.57 -1.86
CA PRO A 278 25.69 20.07 -1.71
C PRO A 278 24.96 19.33 -0.57
N SER A 279 24.22 20.10 0.23
CA SER A 279 23.49 19.60 1.40
C SER A 279 22.25 18.81 1.00
N LEU A 280 21.74 17.97 1.92
CA LEU A 280 20.48 17.28 1.70
C LEU A 280 19.32 18.28 1.58
N PRO A 281 18.35 18.03 0.68
CA PRO A 281 17.14 18.84 0.61
C PRO A 281 16.44 18.87 1.96
N ALA A 282 15.97 20.04 2.39
CA ALA A 282 15.18 20.15 3.62
C ALA A 282 13.96 19.23 3.53
N GLU A 283 13.77 18.37 4.52
CA GLU A 283 12.58 17.52 4.56
C GLU A 283 11.33 18.41 4.61
N SER A 284 10.46 18.27 3.61
CA SER A 284 9.10 18.80 3.75
C SER A 284 8.43 17.99 4.86
N LYS A 285 8.07 18.67 5.96
CA LYS A 285 7.26 18.06 7.01
C LYS A 285 5.97 17.55 6.36
N ARG A 286 5.88 16.24 6.08
CA ARG A 286 4.63 15.65 5.62
C ARG A 286 3.59 15.90 6.71
N LYS A 287 2.43 16.42 6.30
CA LYS A 287 1.28 16.57 7.19
C LYS A 287 0.86 15.16 7.62
N ASN A 288 1.04 14.85 8.90
CA ASN A 288 0.58 13.59 9.48
C ASN A 288 -0.93 13.45 9.22
N SER A 289 -1.32 12.47 8.40
CA SER A 289 -2.74 12.18 8.12
C SER A 289 -3.40 11.39 9.25
N THR A 290 -2.73 11.20 10.39
CA THR A 290 -3.26 10.53 11.59
C THR A 290 -4.61 11.13 12.01
N GLY A 291 -4.75 12.46 11.96
CA GLY A 291 -6.03 13.11 12.25
C GLY A 291 -7.15 12.75 11.28
N VAL A 292 -6.82 12.54 10.00
CA VAL A 292 -7.78 12.12 8.96
C VAL A 292 -8.20 10.67 9.18
N ILE A 293 -7.26 9.77 9.46
CA ILE A 293 -7.54 8.35 9.71
C ILE A 293 -8.43 8.19 10.95
N VAL A 294 -8.08 8.87 12.05
CA VAL A 294 -8.88 8.86 13.28
C VAL A 294 -10.27 9.45 13.01
N GLY A 295 -10.36 10.59 12.31
CA GLY A 295 -11.63 11.22 11.97
C GLY A 295 -12.56 10.32 11.15
N VAL A 296 -12.04 9.66 10.11
CA VAL A 296 -12.81 8.72 9.28
C VAL A 296 -13.28 7.52 10.10
N SER A 297 -12.39 6.96 10.92
CA SER A 297 -12.70 5.78 11.75
C SER A 297 -13.79 6.09 12.80
N VAL A 298 -13.67 7.23 13.48
CA VAL A 298 -14.68 7.68 14.46
C VAL A 298 -16.01 7.98 13.79
N SER A 299 -16.00 8.63 12.62
CA SER A 299 -17.22 8.94 11.87
C SER A 299 -17.95 7.67 11.43
N ALA A 300 -17.22 6.67 10.92
CA ALA A 300 -17.80 5.38 10.53
C ALA A 300 -18.43 4.65 11.72
N ALA A 301 -17.75 4.63 12.87
CA ALA A 301 -18.28 4.03 14.09
C ALA A 301 -19.57 4.72 14.57
N LEU A 302 -19.62 6.06 14.54
CA LEU A 302 -20.82 6.81 14.90
C LEU A 302 -21.99 6.50 13.96
N VAL A 303 -21.75 6.37 12.65
CA VAL A 303 -22.79 5.98 11.68
C VAL A 303 -23.32 4.59 11.99
N ILE A 304 -22.46 3.61 12.29
CA ILE A 304 -22.88 2.25 12.64
C ILE A 304 -23.74 2.24 13.91
N ILE A 305 -23.36 3.01 14.93
CA ILE A 305 -24.12 3.14 16.17
C ILE A 305 -25.50 3.76 15.91
N LEU A 306 -25.57 4.83 15.11
CA LEU A 306 -26.83 5.50 14.77
C LEU A 306 -27.76 4.58 13.96
N VAL A 307 -27.23 3.86 12.97
CA VAL A 307 -28.01 2.90 12.17
C VAL A 307 -28.53 1.76 13.04
N SER A 308 -27.69 1.22 13.93
CA SER A 308 -28.08 0.16 14.87
C SER A 308 -29.15 0.64 15.85
N GLY A 309 -29.00 1.86 16.38
CA GLY A 309 -29.98 2.48 17.26
C GLY A 309 -31.33 2.74 16.58
N LEU A 310 -31.31 3.24 15.34
CA LEU A 310 -32.52 3.44 14.54
C LEU A 310 -33.22 2.12 14.23
N ALA A 311 -32.47 1.10 13.81
CA ALA A 311 -33.01 -0.24 13.55
C ALA A 311 -33.66 -0.82 14.81
N PHE A 312 -32.98 -0.72 15.96
CA PHE A 312 -33.52 -1.16 17.25
C PHE A 312 -34.81 -0.42 17.64
N TYR A 313 -34.85 0.90 17.44
CA TYR A 313 -36.03 1.72 17.68
C TYR A 313 -37.21 1.29 16.79
N LEU A 314 -36.98 1.12 15.48
CA LEU A 314 -38.01 0.69 14.54
C LEU A 314 -38.54 -0.70 14.87
N ILE A 315 -37.67 -1.67 15.20
CA ILE A 315 -38.08 -3.02 15.62
C ILE A 315 -38.94 -2.95 16.88
N ARG A 316 -38.55 -2.14 17.88
CA ARG A 316 -39.35 -1.95 19.10
C ARG A 316 -40.70 -1.31 18.81
N LYS A 317 -40.77 -0.34 17.90
CA LYS A 317 -42.01 0.32 17.50
C LYS A 317 -42.96 -0.66 16.82
N ILE A 318 -42.45 -1.48 15.89
CA ILE A 318 -43.24 -2.50 15.19
C ILE A 318 -43.76 -3.56 16.18
N LYS A 319 -42.92 -4.03 17.11
CA LYS A 319 -43.34 -5.01 18.14
C LYS A 319 -44.38 -4.48 19.13
N LYS A 320 -44.53 -3.16 19.25
CA LYS A 320 -45.50 -2.50 20.14
C LYS A 320 -46.72 -1.97 19.39
N ALA A 321 -46.82 -2.20 18.09
CA ALA A 321 -48.03 -1.87 17.35
C ALA A 321 -49.08 -2.94 17.65
N ASP A 322 -50.21 -2.53 18.24
CA ASP A 322 -51.36 -3.42 18.43
C ASP A 322 -51.92 -3.82 17.07
N VAL A 323 -52.19 -5.11 16.89
CA VAL A 323 -52.81 -5.66 15.68
C VAL A 323 -54.32 -5.61 15.91
N ILE A 324 -55.05 -4.88 15.06
CA ILE A 324 -56.52 -4.94 15.04
C ILE A 324 -56.90 -6.35 14.57
N GLU A 325 -57.54 -7.11 15.45
CA GLU A 325 -58.01 -8.45 15.13
C GLU A 325 -59.21 -8.37 14.18
N ALA A 326 -59.36 -9.32 13.26
CA ALA A 326 -60.39 -9.25 12.21
C ALA A 326 -61.83 -9.10 12.76
N TRP A 327 -62.10 -9.66 13.94
CA TRP A 327 -63.40 -9.57 14.60
C TRP A 327 -63.74 -8.17 15.11
N GLU A 328 -62.74 -7.35 15.46
CA GLU A 328 -62.96 -5.97 15.90
C GLU A 328 -63.54 -5.16 14.74
N LEU A 329 -63.11 -5.45 13.51
CA LEU A 329 -63.62 -4.82 12.31
C LEU A 329 -65.04 -5.30 11.97
N ASP A 330 -65.34 -6.60 12.11
CA ASP A 330 -66.67 -7.14 11.83
C ASP A 330 -67.73 -6.50 12.75
N ILE A 331 -67.44 -6.39 14.05
CA ILE A 331 -68.34 -5.74 15.03
C ILE A 331 -68.42 -4.22 14.77
N GLU A 332 -67.30 -3.56 14.46
CA GLU A 332 -67.28 -2.12 14.13
C GLU A 332 -68.14 -1.82 12.89
N VAL A 333 -68.06 -2.64 11.84
CA VAL A 333 -68.82 -2.45 10.59
C VAL A 333 -70.31 -2.60 10.84
N VAL A 334 -70.75 -3.64 11.55
CA VAL A 334 -72.18 -3.86 11.79
C VAL A 334 -72.76 -2.80 12.74
N CYS A 335 -71.99 -2.39 13.76
CA CYS A 335 -72.47 -1.42 14.74
C CYS A 335 -72.32 0.03 14.30
N GLY A 336 -71.49 0.31 13.29
CA GLY A 336 -71.14 1.67 12.87
C GLY A 336 -70.39 2.48 13.93
N ARG A 337 -69.83 1.80 14.95
CA ARG A 337 -69.19 2.39 16.14
C ARG A 337 -67.74 1.93 16.24
N ARG A 338 -66.88 2.79 16.77
CA ARG A 338 -65.46 2.43 17.02
C ARG A 338 -65.36 1.44 18.19
N PRO A 339 -64.36 0.54 18.22
CA PRO A 339 -64.18 -0.43 19.31
C PRO A 339 -64.10 0.20 20.70
N ILE A 340 -63.57 1.43 20.80
CA ILE A 340 -63.57 2.26 22.01
C ILE A 340 -64.21 3.61 21.69
N GLU A 341 -65.31 3.94 22.39
CA GLU A 341 -66.01 5.20 22.22
C GLU A 341 -65.95 6.03 23.51
N HIS A 342 -64.95 6.91 23.61
CA HIS A 342 -64.71 7.74 24.80
C HIS A 342 -65.85 8.70 25.17
N LYS A 343 -66.85 8.88 24.30
CA LYS A 343 -68.03 9.73 24.53
C LYS A 343 -69.28 8.94 24.92
N ALA A 344 -69.22 7.61 24.87
CA ALA A 344 -70.32 6.74 25.25
C ALA A 344 -70.43 6.63 26.78
N LEU A 345 -71.55 6.08 27.27
CA LEU A 345 -71.70 5.76 28.68
C LEU A 345 -70.62 4.73 29.10
N PRO A 346 -70.21 4.68 30.38
CA PRO A 346 -69.20 3.73 30.85
C PRO A 346 -69.50 2.26 30.49
N GLU A 347 -70.79 1.91 30.44
CA GLU A 347 -71.32 0.59 30.10
C GLU A 347 -71.23 0.27 28.59
N GLU A 348 -71.02 1.28 27.74
CA GLU A 348 -70.90 1.14 26.28
C GLU A 348 -69.53 1.57 25.75
N LEU A 349 -68.57 1.77 26.65
CA LEU A 349 -67.24 2.30 26.31
C LEU A 349 -66.44 1.29 25.47
N MET A 350 -66.59 0.00 25.75
CA MET A 350 -66.04 -1.11 24.99
C MET A 350 -67.15 -1.72 24.13
N LEU A 351 -67.02 -1.60 22.81
CA LEU A 351 -68.06 -2.02 21.88
C LEU A 351 -68.41 -3.50 22.03
N VAL A 352 -67.40 -4.34 22.22
CA VAL A 352 -67.57 -5.79 22.35
C VAL A 352 -68.36 -6.19 23.60
N ASP A 353 -68.15 -5.50 24.72
CA ASP A 353 -68.85 -5.77 25.98
C ASP A 353 -70.33 -5.40 25.86
N TRP A 354 -70.61 -4.27 25.19
CA TRP A 354 -71.96 -3.84 24.88
C TRP A 354 -72.69 -4.83 23.96
N VAL A 355 -72.02 -5.35 22.92
CA VAL A 355 -72.61 -6.36 22.03
C VAL A 355 -72.88 -7.67 22.77
N TRP A 356 -71.96 -8.11 23.65
CA TRP A 356 -72.19 -9.26 24.52
C TRP A 356 -73.41 -9.10 25.42
N GLU A 357 -73.60 -7.90 25.98
CA GLU A 357 -74.75 -7.62 26.85
C GLU A 357 -76.07 -7.64 26.07
N LYS A 358 -76.12 -6.99 24.90
CA LYS A 358 -77.32 -7.01 24.04
C LYS A 358 -77.64 -8.41 23.51
N TRP A 359 -76.61 -9.21 23.20
CA TRP A 359 -76.78 -10.63 22.87
C TRP A 359 -77.45 -11.41 24.00
N ARG A 360 -77.00 -11.23 25.26
CA ARG A 360 -77.58 -11.89 26.44
C ARG A 360 -79.02 -11.49 26.71
N LEU A 361 -79.37 -10.22 26.46
CA LEU A 361 -80.72 -9.69 26.65
C LEU A 361 -81.67 -10.01 25.48
N GLY A 362 -81.19 -10.69 24.42
CA GLY A 362 -81.98 -11.02 23.23
C GLY A 362 -82.21 -9.85 22.29
N GLY A 363 -81.57 -8.70 22.52
CA GLY A 363 -81.71 -7.46 21.75
C GLY A 363 -80.58 -7.26 20.74
N ILE A 364 -80.14 -8.30 20.03
CA ILE A 364 -78.93 -8.23 19.19
C ILE A 364 -79.04 -7.21 18.04
N PHE A 365 -80.24 -6.95 17.52
CA PHE A 365 -80.43 -5.95 16.47
C PHE A 365 -80.31 -4.51 16.96
N GLU A 366 -80.37 -4.26 18.27
CA GLU A 366 -80.20 -2.91 18.84
C GLU A 366 -78.76 -2.40 18.68
N VAL A 367 -77.80 -3.30 18.40
CA VAL A 367 -76.41 -2.90 18.19
C VAL A 367 -76.11 -2.49 16.76
N VAL A 368 -76.99 -2.82 15.81
CA VAL A 368 -76.80 -2.50 14.40
C VAL A 368 -76.82 -0.99 14.19
N ASP A 369 -75.97 -0.50 13.28
CA ASP A 369 -75.80 0.92 13.00
C ASP A 369 -77.15 1.61 12.75
N SER A 370 -77.49 2.56 13.63
CA SER A 370 -78.75 3.30 13.58
C SER A 370 -78.94 4.10 12.28
N ARG A 371 -77.85 4.39 11.54
CA ARG A 371 -77.89 5.06 10.23
C ARG A 371 -78.46 4.19 9.11
N LEU A 372 -78.56 2.88 9.33
CA LEU A 372 -79.21 1.97 8.38
C LEU A 372 -80.74 2.05 8.45
N GLU A 373 -81.32 2.73 9.46
CA GLU A 373 -82.77 2.99 9.57
C GLU A 373 -83.66 1.73 9.48
N GLY A 374 -83.10 0.55 9.81
CA GLY A 374 -83.79 -0.75 9.71
C GLY A 374 -83.66 -1.44 8.35
N GLU A 375 -82.98 -0.85 7.38
CA GLU A 375 -82.74 -1.38 6.04
C GLU A 375 -81.45 -2.21 6.00
N PHE A 376 -81.48 -3.42 6.55
CA PHE A 376 -80.37 -4.38 6.50
C PHE A 376 -80.88 -5.83 6.48
N ASP A 377 -80.04 -6.76 6.00
CA ASP A 377 -80.35 -8.19 6.07
C ASP A 377 -80.10 -8.71 7.49
N GLU A 378 -81.16 -9.10 8.18
CA GLU A 378 -81.10 -9.60 9.56
C GLU A 378 -80.23 -10.85 9.70
N LEU A 379 -80.18 -11.71 8.68
CA LEU A 379 -79.40 -12.93 8.69
C LEU A 379 -77.91 -12.60 8.61
N GLU A 380 -77.51 -11.72 7.69
CA GLU A 380 -76.12 -11.27 7.54
C GLU A 380 -75.63 -10.53 8.79
N ALA A 381 -76.46 -9.66 9.37
CA ALA A 381 -76.14 -8.96 10.61
C ALA A 381 -75.93 -9.92 11.78
N VAL A 382 -76.81 -10.91 11.95
CA VAL A 382 -76.67 -11.95 12.99
C VAL A 382 -75.42 -12.80 12.76
N VAL A 383 -75.11 -13.14 11.51
CA VAL A 383 -73.90 -13.92 11.17
C VAL A 383 -72.64 -13.17 11.58
N LEU A 384 -72.52 -11.90 11.17
CA LEU A 384 -71.34 -11.09 11.48
C LEU A 384 -71.21 -10.80 12.98
N LEU A 385 -72.30 -10.49 13.68
CA LEU A 385 -72.27 -10.24 15.12
C LEU A 385 -71.92 -11.51 15.91
N LYS A 386 -72.54 -12.65 15.59
CA LYS A 386 -72.19 -13.94 16.25
C LYS A 386 -70.74 -14.32 16.00
N LEU A 387 -70.28 -14.19 14.75
CA LEU A 387 -68.92 -14.55 14.37
C LEU A 387 -67.90 -13.63 15.05
N GLY A 388 -68.19 -12.33 15.11
CA GLY A 388 -67.41 -11.35 15.86
C GLY A 388 -67.29 -11.71 17.34
N LEU A 389 -68.39 -12.07 18.00
CA LEU A 389 -68.41 -12.50 19.40
C LEU A 389 -67.66 -13.82 19.65
N MET A 390 -67.80 -14.79 18.75
CA MET A 390 -67.05 -16.05 18.82
C MET A 390 -65.53 -15.82 18.71
N CYS A 391 -65.13 -14.91 17.85
CA CYS A 391 -63.73 -14.54 17.65
C CYS A 391 -63.17 -13.67 18.79
N SER A 392 -64.02 -12.88 19.45
CA SER A 392 -63.63 -12.03 20.59
C SER A 392 -63.47 -12.78 21.92
N ASN A 393 -63.77 -14.08 21.94
CA ASN A 393 -63.68 -14.90 23.15
C ASN A 393 -62.26 -14.84 23.76
N ASN A 394 -62.16 -14.69 25.09
CA ASN A 394 -60.87 -14.61 25.78
C ASN A 394 -60.11 -15.96 25.79
N GLU A 395 -60.79 -17.09 25.59
CA GLU A 395 -60.18 -18.41 25.49
C GLU A 395 -59.78 -18.73 24.04
N PRO A 396 -58.48 -18.87 23.71
CA PRO A 396 -58.05 -19.11 22.32
C PRO A 396 -58.60 -20.41 21.72
N LYS A 397 -58.94 -21.41 22.55
CA LYS A 397 -59.50 -22.69 22.11
C LYS A 397 -60.99 -22.61 21.76
N ALA A 398 -61.70 -21.61 22.28
CA ALA A 398 -63.12 -21.38 21.99
C ALA A 398 -63.32 -20.58 20.69
N ARG A 399 -62.27 -19.89 20.21
CA ARG A 399 -62.31 -19.13 18.96
C ARG A 399 -62.35 -20.07 17.75
N PRO A 400 -63.16 -19.76 16.72
CA PRO A 400 -63.11 -20.49 15.46
C PRO A 400 -61.76 -20.28 14.77
N THR A 401 -61.29 -21.29 14.06
CA THR A 401 -60.13 -21.14 13.15
C THR A 401 -60.52 -20.25 11.96
N MET A 402 -59.55 -19.59 11.32
CA MET A 402 -59.83 -18.79 10.09
C MET A 402 -60.53 -19.60 9.00
N ARG A 403 -60.26 -20.91 8.91
CA ARG A 403 -60.97 -21.81 7.99
C ARG A 403 -62.45 -21.97 8.35
N GLN A 404 -62.80 -21.99 9.63
CA GLN A 404 -64.20 -22.03 10.07
C GLN A 404 -64.90 -20.69 9.86
N VAL A 405 -64.21 -19.57 10.13
CA VAL A 405 -64.73 -18.21 9.91
C VAL A 405 -65.20 -18.03 8.47
N VAL A 406 -64.33 -18.34 7.49
CA VAL A 406 -64.68 -18.25 6.06
C VAL A 406 -65.89 -19.13 5.73
N ARG A 407 -65.93 -20.35 6.25
CA ARG A 407 -67.04 -21.29 5.99
C ARG A 407 -68.37 -20.87 6.63
N TYR A 408 -68.36 -20.12 7.73
CA TYR A 408 -69.57 -19.51 8.28
C TYR A 408 -70.06 -18.36 7.40
N LEU A 409 -69.14 -17.51 6.92
CA LEU A 409 -69.47 -16.39 6.02
C LEU A 409 -69.99 -16.87 4.66
N ASP A 410 -69.41 -17.93 4.10
CA ASP A 410 -69.83 -18.55 2.84
C ASP A 410 -71.13 -19.37 2.98
N GLY A 411 -71.70 -19.48 4.19
CA GLY A 411 -72.90 -20.27 4.47
C GLY A 411 -72.68 -21.78 4.39
N GLU A 412 -71.44 -22.26 4.29
CA GLU A 412 -71.09 -23.69 4.23
C GLU A 412 -71.24 -24.41 5.58
N LEU A 413 -71.20 -23.66 6.68
CA LEU A 413 -71.40 -24.16 8.04
C LEU A 413 -72.52 -23.37 8.72
N PRO A 414 -73.47 -24.03 9.40
CA PRO A 414 -74.43 -23.34 10.24
C PRO A 414 -73.74 -22.82 11.51
N LEU A 415 -73.99 -21.57 11.87
CA LEU A 415 -73.53 -21.02 13.15
C LEU A 415 -74.17 -21.75 14.33
N PRO A 416 -73.47 -21.88 15.47
CA PRO A 416 -74.07 -22.44 16.69
C PRO A 416 -75.34 -21.68 17.12
N GLU A 417 -76.32 -22.42 17.63
CA GLU A 417 -77.58 -21.85 18.14
C GLU A 417 -77.30 -20.92 19.33
N ALA A 418 -76.40 -21.32 20.23
CA ALA A 418 -75.94 -20.54 21.36
C ALA A 418 -74.45 -20.17 21.20
N VAL A 419 -74.13 -18.88 21.39
CA VAL A 419 -72.76 -18.41 21.59
C VAL A 419 -72.61 -18.13 23.08
N GLU A 420 -71.81 -18.95 23.77
CA GLU A 420 -71.59 -18.80 25.21
C GLU A 420 -70.58 -17.67 25.46
N ALA A 421 -70.96 -16.75 26.34
CA ALA A 421 -70.05 -15.72 26.81
C ALA A 421 -68.95 -16.36 27.65
N PRO A 422 -67.72 -15.78 27.67
CA PRO A 422 -66.67 -16.23 28.56
C PRO A 422 -67.14 -16.39 30.00
N GLN A 423 -66.88 -17.55 30.63
CA GLN A 423 -67.11 -17.69 32.06
C GLN A 423 -66.04 -16.92 32.84
N GLY A 424 -66.39 -15.70 33.28
CA GLY A 424 -65.65 -14.97 34.31
C GLY A 424 -65.05 -13.64 33.85
N GLY A 425 -65.45 -12.59 34.58
CA GLY A 425 -64.84 -11.25 34.56
C GLY A 425 -65.72 -10.22 35.25
N THR A 426 -65.68 -10.16 36.59
CA THR A 426 -65.76 -8.86 37.28
C THR A 426 -64.46 -8.13 37.10
#